data_AF-U4TB35-F1
#
_entry.id   AF-U4TB35-F1
#
_cell.length_a   1.000
_cell.length_b   1.000
_cell.length_c   1.000
_cell.angle_alpha   90.00
_cell.angle_beta   90.00
_cell.angle_gamma   90.00
#
_symmetry.space_group_name_H-M   'P 1'
#
loop_
_entity.id
_entity.type
_entity.pdbx_description
1 polymer ?
#
loop_
_entity_poly.entity_id
_entity_poly.type
_entity_poly.pdbx_seq_one_letter_code
_entity_poly.pdbx_strand_id
1 'polypeptide(L)'
;MDNLNLQNQQQLAAPNSNLSSRQELSFENKKELLAEKIRLADFSIRAINDPKFVNALLSDDISSKEEKQCVFDNIDRKAFYDLSSDMIEDLVAKNPEYIDLYLDKLDLLISIADIFYNSPNAIEFDEEDLSASPALALLTKKDALIFQKMIVDERYKDLLILVGQPVRVDNSIFDSASVKFLFLGGAVGDSEKKCRLAR
;
A
#
# COMPACT_ATOMS: atom_id res chain seq x y z
N MET A 1 22.32 11.61 -73.22
CA MET A 1 23.64 12.02 -72.69
C MET A 1 23.38 12.66 -71.34
N ASP A 2 23.97 12.03 -70.34
CA ASP A 2 23.78 12.24 -68.92
C ASP A 2 24.37 13.55 -68.40
N ASN A 3 23.75 14.09 -67.34
CA ASN A 3 24.38 14.37 -66.04
C ASN A 3 23.54 15.37 -65.24
N LEU A 4 22.96 14.94 -64.11
CA LEU A 4 23.47 15.33 -62.78
C LEU A 4 22.55 14.78 -61.68
N ASN A 5 23.18 13.89 -60.93
CA ASN A 5 22.83 13.37 -59.62
C ASN A 5 22.65 14.51 -58.60
N LEU A 6 21.58 14.48 -57.79
CA LEU A 6 21.58 15.04 -56.44
C LEU A 6 20.40 14.48 -55.65
N GLN A 7 20.77 13.65 -54.68
CA GLN A 7 19.97 13.23 -53.54
C GLN A 7 19.26 14.42 -52.90
N ASN A 8 17.94 14.34 -52.76
CA ASN A 8 17.16 14.82 -51.60
C ASN A 8 15.72 14.35 -51.84
N GLN A 9 15.28 13.34 -51.09
CA GLN A 9 14.38 13.57 -49.95
C GLN A 9 13.20 14.48 -50.31
N GLN A 10 12.06 13.86 -50.66
CA GLN A 10 10.78 14.23 -50.06
C GLN A 10 9.71 13.17 -50.34
N GLN A 11 9.17 12.66 -49.23
CA GLN A 11 7.75 12.34 -49.04
C GLN A 11 7.16 11.22 -49.89
N LEU A 12 7.41 9.99 -49.45
CA LEU A 12 6.34 9.00 -49.39
C LEU A 12 5.81 8.98 -47.96
N ALA A 13 4.71 9.70 -47.75
CA ALA A 13 3.90 9.59 -46.56
C ALA A 13 3.31 8.17 -46.49
N ALA A 14 3.81 7.36 -45.55
CA ALA A 14 3.11 6.21 -45.04
C ALA A 14 2.44 6.61 -43.71
N PRO A 15 1.19 6.21 -43.46
CA PRO A 15 0.40 6.72 -42.35
C PRO A 15 1.01 6.28 -41.02
N ASN A 16 1.10 7.24 -40.09
CA ASN A 16 1.39 7.01 -38.68
C ASN A 16 0.44 5.94 -38.13
N SER A 17 0.93 4.70 -38.02
CA SER A 17 0.35 3.75 -37.10
C SER A 17 0.71 4.22 -35.69
N ASN A 18 -0.30 4.66 -34.96
CA ASN A 18 -0.27 4.75 -33.51
C ASN A 18 0.09 3.37 -32.94
N LEU A 19 1.37 3.04 -32.87
CA LEU A 19 1.89 2.00 -31.97
C LEU A 19 2.21 2.68 -30.64
N SER A 20 1.17 2.89 -29.85
CA SER A 20 1.32 2.87 -28.39
C SER A 20 1.57 1.41 -27.99
N SER A 21 2.76 0.90 -28.27
CA SER A 21 3.21 -0.33 -27.62
C SER A 21 3.55 0.06 -26.18
N ARG A 22 2.58 -0.03 -25.26
CA ARG A 22 2.91 -0.17 -23.84
C ARG A 22 3.78 -1.42 -23.76
N GLN A 23 5.07 -1.21 -23.58
CA GLN A 23 6.03 -2.28 -23.44
C GLN A 23 5.63 -3.03 -22.17
N GLU A 24 5.14 -4.26 -22.32
CA GLU A 24 4.71 -5.07 -21.18
C GLU A 24 5.93 -5.42 -20.35
N LEU A 25 5.90 -5.09 -19.06
CA LEU A 25 7.00 -5.37 -18.14
C LEU A 25 7.18 -6.89 -17.96
N SER A 26 8.42 -7.32 -17.76
CA SER A 26 8.69 -8.70 -17.33
C SER A 26 8.06 -8.95 -15.95
N PHE A 27 7.84 -10.22 -15.59
CA PHE A 27 7.32 -10.58 -14.27
C PHE A 27 8.19 -10.03 -13.12
N GLU A 28 9.52 -10.15 -13.23
CA GLU A 28 10.44 -9.60 -12.23
C GLU A 28 10.34 -8.07 -12.12
N ASN A 29 10.24 -7.34 -13.24
CA ASN A 29 10.05 -5.90 -13.19
C ASN A 29 8.70 -5.50 -12.60
N LYS A 30 7.64 -6.28 -12.86
CA LYS A 30 6.32 -6.10 -12.24
C LYS A 30 6.40 -6.33 -10.73
N LYS A 31 7.17 -7.33 -10.30
CA LYS A 31 7.37 -7.66 -8.88
C LYS A 31 8.12 -6.57 -8.13
N GLU A 32 9.20 -6.05 -8.71
CA GLU A 32 9.93 -4.91 -8.15
C GLU A 32 9.04 -3.67 -8.02
N LEU A 33 8.29 -3.34 -9.08
CA LEU A 33 7.35 -2.22 -9.07
C LEU A 33 6.22 -2.41 -8.04
N LEU A 34 5.71 -3.65 -7.93
CA LEU A 34 4.70 -4.01 -6.94
C LEU A 34 5.23 -3.77 -5.53
N ALA A 35 6.44 -4.24 -5.24
CA ALA A 35 7.06 -4.09 -3.93
C ALA A 35 7.27 -2.61 -3.56
N GLU A 36 7.73 -1.78 -4.50
CA GLU A 36 7.84 -0.33 -4.29
C GLU A 36 6.49 0.29 -3.93
N LYS A 37 5.46 0.02 -4.75
CA LYS A 37 4.13 0.60 -4.56
C LYS A 37 3.43 0.09 -3.30
N ILE A 38 3.63 -1.18 -2.90
CA ILE A 38 3.11 -1.70 -1.63
C ILE A 38 3.71 -0.91 -0.46
N ARG A 39 5.03 -0.70 -0.43
CA ARG A 39 5.66 0.09 0.64
C ARG A 39 5.13 1.51 0.71
N LEU A 40 4.77 2.10 -0.45
CA LEU A 40 4.13 3.40 -0.51
C LEU A 40 2.66 3.36 -0.09
N ALA A 41 1.92 2.27 -0.30
CA ALA A 41 0.52 2.17 0.13
C ALA A 41 0.38 1.76 1.61
N ASP A 42 1.44 1.21 2.18
CA ASP A 42 1.46 0.58 3.49
C ASP A 42 1.39 1.60 4.65
N PHE A 43 0.26 1.59 5.34
CA PHE A 43 0.01 2.46 6.47
C PHE A 43 1.02 2.27 7.61
N SER A 44 1.45 1.02 7.84
CA SER A 44 2.37 0.69 8.93
C SER A 44 3.80 1.18 8.67
N ILE A 45 4.32 1.00 7.44
CA ILE A 45 5.61 1.59 7.00
C ILE A 45 5.59 3.12 7.10
N ARG A 46 4.47 3.75 6.73
CA ARG A 46 4.33 5.21 6.86
C ARG A 46 4.39 5.65 8.32
N ALA A 47 3.67 4.96 9.20
CA ALA A 47 3.61 5.29 10.61
C ALA A 47 4.97 5.16 11.33
N ILE A 48 5.77 4.13 11.04
CA ILE A 48 7.10 3.96 11.70
C ILE A 48 8.14 5.00 11.29
N ASN A 49 7.90 5.71 10.17
CA ASN A 49 8.75 6.78 9.67
C ASN A 49 8.27 8.18 10.05
N ASP A 50 7.03 8.33 10.54
CA ASP A 50 6.51 9.61 11.01
C ASP A 50 6.32 9.63 12.55
N PRO A 51 7.14 10.41 13.28
CA PRO A 51 7.04 10.55 14.73
C PRO A 51 5.71 11.14 15.23
N LYS A 52 4.83 11.66 14.36
CA LYS A 52 3.47 12.07 14.77
C LYS A 52 2.53 10.90 15.04
N PHE A 53 2.88 9.70 14.57
CA PHE A 53 1.98 8.55 14.53
C PHE A 53 2.29 7.47 15.56
N VAL A 54 3.03 7.82 16.62
CA VAL A 54 3.33 6.92 17.75
C VAL A 54 2.06 6.26 18.32
N ASN A 55 0.91 6.95 18.28
CA ASN A 55 -0.36 6.37 18.73
C ASN A 55 -0.94 5.31 17.79
N ALA A 56 -0.66 5.37 16.49
CA ALA A 56 -1.14 4.39 15.51
C ALA A 56 -0.33 3.07 15.55
N LEU A 57 0.85 3.10 16.18
CA LEU A 57 1.81 2.00 16.21
C LEU A 57 1.64 1.04 17.39
N LEU A 58 0.84 1.39 18.40
CA LEU A 58 0.99 0.82 19.74
C LEU A 58 -0.31 0.26 20.29
N SER A 59 -0.20 -0.89 20.96
CA SER A 59 -1.28 -1.49 21.74
C SER A 59 -1.88 -0.50 22.73
N ASP A 60 -3.20 -0.61 22.97
CA ASP A 60 -3.94 0.13 23.99
C ASP A 60 -3.33 -0.01 25.40
N ASP A 61 -2.51 -1.05 25.61
CA ASP A 61 -1.78 -1.31 26.86
C ASP A 61 -0.66 -0.29 27.15
N ILE A 62 -0.24 0.54 26.19
CA ILE A 62 0.76 1.61 26.41
C ILE A 62 0.03 2.94 26.56
N SER A 63 -0.09 3.42 27.80
CA SER A 63 -0.91 4.58 28.12
C SER A 63 -0.15 5.91 28.20
N SER A 64 1.16 5.90 28.48
CA SER A 64 1.95 7.13 28.67
C SER A 64 2.65 7.60 27.39
N LYS A 65 2.63 8.91 27.15
CA LYS A 65 3.27 9.53 25.98
C LYS A 65 4.78 9.25 25.92
N GLU A 66 5.43 9.17 27.07
CA GLU A 66 6.87 8.90 27.19
C GLU A 66 7.20 7.45 26.82
N GLU A 67 6.40 6.48 27.28
CA GLU A 67 6.58 5.07 26.87
C GLU A 67 6.35 4.91 25.37
N LYS A 68 5.28 5.55 24.87
CA LYS A 68 4.97 5.58 23.45
C LYS A 68 6.17 6.08 22.63
N GLN A 69 6.73 7.23 23.00
CA GLN A 69 7.90 7.80 22.33
C GLN A 69 9.13 6.90 22.45
N CYS A 70 9.37 6.31 23.62
CA CYS A 70 10.46 5.36 23.83
C CYS A 70 10.37 4.18 22.86
N VAL A 71 9.18 3.60 22.66
CA VAL A 71 9.01 2.50 21.72
C VAL A 71 9.35 2.95 20.30
N PHE A 72 8.78 4.07 19.84
CA PHE A 72 9.06 4.62 18.52
C PHE A 72 10.57 4.85 18.26
N ASP A 73 11.28 5.37 19.27
CA ASP A 73 12.72 5.63 19.18
C ASP A 73 13.53 4.33 19.08
N ASN A 74 13.04 3.25 19.69
CA ASN A 74 13.70 1.95 19.75
C ASN A 74 13.24 0.96 18.67
N ILE A 75 12.30 1.31 17.78
CA ILE A 75 11.90 0.42 16.67
C ILE A 75 13.11 0.15 15.76
N ASP A 76 13.42 -1.13 15.54
CA ASP A 76 14.35 -1.54 14.49
C ASP A 76 13.68 -1.42 13.12
N ARG A 77 13.86 -0.24 12.52
CA ARG A 77 13.29 0.09 11.21
C ARG A 77 13.80 -0.87 10.13
N LYS A 78 15.06 -1.34 10.22
CA LYS A 78 15.61 -2.24 9.22
C LYS A 78 14.91 -3.59 9.29
N ALA A 79 14.79 -4.16 10.49
CA ALA A 79 14.07 -5.42 10.68
C ALA A 79 12.61 -5.33 10.20
N PHE A 80 11.96 -4.18 10.42
CA PHE A 80 10.60 -3.93 9.93
C PHE A 80 10.50 -3.93 8.40
N TYR A 81 11.45 -3.28 7.72
CA TYR A 81 11.53 -3.27 6.26
C TYR A 81 11.85 -4.64 5.66
N ASP A 82 12.75 -5.40 6.30
CA ASP A 82 13.10 -6.75 5.89
C ASP A 82 11.85 -7.65 5.96
N LEU A 83 11.13 -7.65 7.09
CA LEU A 83 9.90 -8.43 7.28
C LEU A 83 8.79 -8.03 6.29
N SER A 84 8.62 -6.73 6.05
CA SER A 84 7.65 -6.26 5.05
C SER A 84 8.01 -6.74 3.64
N SER A 85 9.31 -6.87 3.33
CA SER A 85 9.77 -7.39 2.05
C SER A 85 9.49 -8.89 1.93
N ASP A 86 9.71 -9.67 2.98
CA ASP A 86 9.37 -11.11 3.02
C ASP A 86 7.86 -11.34 2.79
N MET A 87 7.00 -10.53 3.41
CA MET A 87 5.55 -10.64 3.20
C MET A 87 5.12 -10.31 1.75
N ILE A 88 5.83 -9.39 1.07
CA ILE A 88 5.58 -9.09 -0.35
C ILE A 88 6.00 -10.27 -1.23
N GLU A 89 7.14 -10.88 -0.93
CA GLU A 89 7.62 -12.09 -1.61
C GLU A 89 6.58 -13.23 -1.48
N ASP A 90 6.08 -13.45 -0.27
CA ASP A 90 5.03 -14.45 -0.01
C ASP A 90 3.72 -14.16 -0.75
N LEU A 91 3.29 -12.89 -0.79
CA LEU A 91 2.09 -12.48 -1.55
C LEU A 91 2.21 -12.86 -3.03
N VAL A 92 3.36 -12.55 -3.64
CA VAL A 92 3.62 -12.82 -5.06
C VAL A 92 3.79 -14.32 -5.31
N ALA A 93 4.42 -15.05 -4.40
CA ALA A 93 4.54 -16.50 -4.51
C ALA A 93 3.19 -17.22 -4.38
N LYS A 94 2.30 -16.73 -3.52
CA LYS A 94 0.97 -17.30 -3.29
C LYS A 94 -0.01 -16.99 -4.43
N ASN A 95 0.06 -15.79 -5.01
CA ASN A 95 -0.88 -15.30 -6.01
C ASN A 95 -0.18 -14.64 -7.22
N PRO A 96 0.72 -15.33 -7.94
CA PRO A 96 1.50 -14.75 -9.02
C PRO A 96 0.64 -14.22 -10.18
N GLU A 97 -0.53 -14.82 -10.40
CA GLU A 97 -1.49 -14.43 -11.43
C GLU A 97 -2.18 -13.09 -11.19
N TYR A 98 -2.13 -12.55 -9.96
CA TYR A 98 -2.77 -11.29 -9.59
C TYR A 98 -1.84 -10.08 -9.64
N ILE A 99 -0.58 -10.24 -10.07
CA ILE A 99 0.39 -9.14 -10.06
C ILE A 99 -0.07 -7.91 -10.85
N ASP A 100 -0.62 -8.10 -12.05
CA ASP A 100 -1.16 -7.00 -12.86
C ASP A 100 -2.42 -6.40 -12.24
N LEU A 101 -3.28 -7.26 -11.68
CA LEU A 101 -4.49 -6.84 -10.97
C LEU A 101 -4.17 -5.93 -9.77
N TYR A 102 -3.09 -6.22 -9.06
CA TYR A 102 -2.61 -5.43 -7.91
C TYR A 102 -1.97 -4.12 -8.35
N LEU A 103 -1.07 -4.17 -9.35
CA LEU A 103 -0.41 -2.98 -9.89
C LEU A 103 -1.42 -1.94 -10.37
N ASP A 104 -2.50 -2.38 -11.02
CA ASP A 104 -3.59 -1.53 -11.50
C ASP A 104 -4.33 -0.75 -10.39
N LYS A 105 -4.21 -1.17 -9.13
CA LYS A 105 -4.92 -0.56 -7.98
C LYS A 105 -4.02 0.11 -6.96
N LEU A 106 -2.72 -0.17 -6.97
CA LEU A 106 -1.85 0.36 -5.93
C LEU A 106 -1.73 1.89 -5.96
N ASP A 107 -1.79 2.54 -7.12
CA ASP A 107 -1.80 4.02 -7.16
C ASP A 107 -3.04 4.61 -6.49
N LEU A 108 -4.19 3.93 -6.59
CA LEU A 108 -5.38 4.31 -5.84
C LEU A 108 -5.16 4.10 -4.34
N LEU A 109 -4.59 2.95 -3.93
CA LEU A 109 -4.33 2.67 -2.51
C LEU A 109 -3.32 3.64 -1.89
N ILE A 110 -2.29 4.06 -2.63
CA ILE A 110 -1.34 5.11 -2.21
C ILE A 110 -2.10 6.42 -1.95
N SER A 111 -2.94 6.84 -2.89
CA SER A 111 -3.76 8.07 -2.75
C SER A 111 -4.72 7.99 -1.56
N ILE A 112 -5.38 6.84 -1.36
CA ILE A 112 -6.27 6.61 -0.21
C ILE A 112 -5.48 6.67 1.10
N ALA A 113 -4.32 6.02 1.15
CA ALA A 113 -3.44 6.08 2.30
C ALA A 113 -3.02 7.54 2.59
N ASP A 114 -2.69 8.34 1.58
CA ASP A 114 -2.37 9.77 1.75
C ASP A 114 -3.57 10.55 2.30
N ILE A 115 -4.79 10.32 1.82
CA ILE A 115 -6.00 11.00 2.31
C ILE A 115 -6.26 10.65 3.77
N PHE A 116 -6.27 9.36 4.08
CA PHE A 116 -6.53 8.87 5.43
C PHE A 116 -5.46 9.32 6.41
N TYR A 117 -4.20 9.30 5.99
CA TYR A 117 -3.07 9.76 6.77
C TYR A 117 -3.11 11.26 7.08
N ASN A 118 -3.62 12.07 6.16
CA ASN A 118 -3.74 13.51 6.36
C ASN A 118 -5.09 13.92 7.01
N SER A 119 -5.94 12.96 7.34
CA SER A 119 -7.23 13.25 7.99
C SER A 119 -7.02 13.73 9.43
N PRO A 120 -7.65 14.85 9.84
CA PRO A 120 -7.65 15.29 11.23
C PRO A 120 -8.59 14.44 12.12
N ASN A 121 -9.48 13.66 11.50
CA ASN A 121 -10.46 12.82 12.18
C ASN A 121 -10.04 11.36 12.11
N ALA A 122 -10.52 10.56 13.08
CA ALA A 122 -10.40 9.11 13.03
C ALA A 122 -10.99 8.56 11.72
N ILE A 123 -10.34 7.54 11.17
CA ILE A 123 -10.80 6.83 9.99
C ILE A 123 -11.65 5.66 10.46
N GLU A 124 -12.95 5.76 10.24
CA GLU A 124 -13.91 4.77 10.70
C GLU A 124 -14.61 4.11 9.51
N PHE A 125 -14.59 2.77 9.51
CA PHE A 125 -15.39 1.94 8.63
C PHE A 125 -16.53 1.34 9.43
N ASP A 126 -17.73 1.42 8.88
CA ASP A 126 -18.91 0.79 9.42
C ASP A 126 -18.84 -0.71 9.08
N GLU A 127 -18.82 -1.54 10.13
CA GLU A 127 -18.67 -2.99 10.03
C GLU A 127 -19.90 -3.68 9.41
N GLU A 128 -21.08 -3.07 9.53
CA GLU A 128 -22.36 -3.60 9.07
C GLU A 128 -22.74 -3.07 7.69
N ASP A 129 -22.50 -1.77 7.44
CA ASP A 129 -22.78 -1.11 6.16
C ASP A 129 -21.58 -0.32 5.66
N LEU A 130 -20.70 -1.02 4.93
CA LEU A 130 -19.55 -0.41 4.28
C LEU A 130 -19.94 0.83 3.46
N SER A 131 -21.11 0.87 2.82
CA SER A 131 -21.50 2.02 1.99
C SER A 131 -21.83 3.28 2.80
N ALA A 132 -22.18 3.13 4.07
CA ALA A 132 -22.42 4.20 5.03
C ALA A 132 -21.15 4.67 5.76
N SER A 133 -20.00 4.01 5.53
CA SER A 133 -18.74 4.29 6.23
C SER A 133 -18.28 5.75 6.09
N PRO A 134 -18.03 6.47 7.21
CA PRO A 134 -17.51 7.84 7.19
C PRO A 134 -16.19 7.99 6.42
N ALA A 135 -15.30 6.99 6.50
CA ALA A 135 -14.04 6.99 5.76
C ALA A 135 -14.22 7.17 4.25
N LEU A 136 -15.29 6.61 3.66
CA LEU A 136 -15.55 6.69 2.23
C LEU A 136 -16.02 8.08 1.79
N ALA A 137 -16.58 8.87 2.69
CA ALA A 137 -16.98 10.25 2.41
C ALA A 137 -15.78 11.20 2.20
N LEU A 138 -14.58 10.79 2.62
CA LEU A 138 -13.33 11.51 2.39
C LEU A 138 -12.80 11.33 0.95
N LEU A 139 -13.30 10.32 0.24
CA LEU A 139 -12.85 9.97 -1.11
C LEU A 139 -13.77 10.57 -2.17
N THR A 140 -13.27 10.68 -3.41
CA THR A 140 -14.16 10.99 -4.54
C THR A 140 -15.17 9.85 -4.71
N LYS A 141 -16.38 10.15 -5.21
CA LYS A 141 -17.42 9.12 -5.45
C LYS A 141 -16.91 7.95 -6.30
N LYS A 142 -16.02 8.24 -7.26
CA LYS A 142 -15.41 7.22 -8.13
C LYS A 142 -14.46 6.32 -7.33
N ASP A 143 -13.57 6.92 -6.56
CA ASP A 143 -12.54 6.20 -5.81
C ASP A 143 -13.16 5.39 -4.67
N ALA A 144 -14.14 5.96 -3.97
CA ALA A 144 -14.94 5.26 -2.96
C ALA A 144 -15.58 3.99 -3.54
N LEU A 145 -16.20 4.07 -4.72
CA LEU A 145 -16.83 2.91 -5.36
C LEU A 145 -15.81 1.83 -5.76
N ILE A 146 -14.64 2.22 -6.25
CA ILE A 146 -13.59 1.26 -6.61
C ILE A 146 -13.05 0.60 -5.34
N PHE A 147 -12.77 1.39 -4.30
CA PHE A 147 -12.24 0.90 -3.05
C PHE A 147 -13.22 -0.04 -2.34
N GLN A 148 -14.51 0.30 -2.26
CA GLN A 148 -15.56 -0.59 -1.76
C GLN A 148 -15.56 -1.95 -2.45
N LYS A 149 -15.43 -1.96 -3.79
CA LYS A 149 -15.36 -3.21 -4.56
C LYS A 149 -14.10 -4.00 -4.24
N MET A 150 -12.97 -3.34 -3.99
CA MET A 150 -11.73 -4.02 -3.59
C MET A 150 -11.87 -4.66 -2.22
N ILE A 151 -12.45 -3.96 -1.24
CA ILE A 151 -12.62 -4.45 0.14
C ILE A 151 -13.37 -5.78 0.21
N VAL A 152 -14.35 -5.98 -0.69
CA VAL A 152 -15.19 -7.19 -0.73
C VAL A 152 -14.76 -8.24 -1.75
N ASP A 153 -13.73 -7.96 -2.55
CA ASP A 153 -13.21 -8.88 -3.56
C ASP A 153 -12.04 -9.66 -2.97
N GLU A 154 -12.25 -10.96 -2.75
CA GLU A 154 -11.29 -11.87 -2.12
C GLU A 154 -9.91 -11.87 -2.79
N ARG A 155 -9.82 -11.54 -4.09
CA ARG A 155 -8.53 -11.47 -4.78
C ARG A 155 -7.63 -10.37 -4.20
N TYR A 156 -8.20 -9.30 -3.65
CA TYR A 156 -7.45 -8.21 -3.04
C TYR A 156 -7.20 -8.40 -1.55
N LYS A 157 -7.77 -9.42 -0.91
CA LYS A 157 -7.73 -9.60 0.55
C LYS A 157 -6.30 -9.62 1.10
N ASP A 158 -5.43 -10.46 0.56
CA ASP A 158 -4.04 -10.55 1.01
C ASP A 158 -3.28 -9.24 0.78
N LEU A 159 -3.54 -8.55 -0.35
CA LEU A 159 -2.94 -7.23 -0.64
C LEU A 159 -3.40 -6.18 0.37
N LEU A 160 -4.70 -6.11 0.66
CA LEU A 160 -5.29 -5.14 1.59
C LEU A 160 -4.81 -5.37 3.02
N ILE A 161 -4.66 -6.64 3.44
CA ILE A 161 -3.99 -7.00 4.70
C ILE A 161 -2.56 -6.48 4.69
N LEU A 162 -1.84 -6.70 3.58
CA LEU A 162 -0.45 -6.29 3.46
C LEU A 162 -0.28 -4.77 3.47
N VAL A 163 -1.23 -3.97 3.01
CA VAL A 163 -1.10 -2.49 3.06
C VAL A 163 -1.76 -1.85 4.29
N GLY A 164 -2.35 -2.65 5.18
CA GLY A 164 -3.04 -2.14 6.38
C GLY A 164 -4.33 -1.39 6.03
N GLN A 165 -5.12 -1.95 5.10
CA GLN A 165 -6.41 -1.41 4.66
C GLN A 165 -7.56 -2.36 5.04
N PRO A 166 -8.80 -1.88 5.20
CA PRO A 166 -9.94 -2.71 5.56
C PRO A 166 -10.16 -3.87 4.58
N VAL A 167 -10.56 -5.01 5.13
CA VAL A 167 -10.94 -6.23 4.39
C VAL A 167 -12.25 -6.78 4.90
N ARG A 168 -13.02 -7.44 4.03
CA ARG A 168 -14.18 -8.22 4.47
C ARG A 168 -13.75 -9.61 4.92
N VAL A 169 -14.16 -10.02 6.13
CA VAL A 169 -13.99 -11.38 6.66
C VAL A 169 -15.31 -11.79 7.30
N ASP A 170 -15.87 -12.93 6.88
CA ASP A 170 -17.12 -13.49 7.44
C ASP A 170 -18.26 -12.45 7.58
N ASN A 171 -18.45 -11.65 6.52
CA ASN A 171 -19.43 -10.55 6.41
C ASN A 171 -19.18 -9.31 7.28
N SER A 172 -18.09 -9.26 8.03
CA SER A 172 -17.70 -8.08 8.80
C SER A 172 -16.54 -7.37 8.11
N ILE A 173 -16.44 -6.04 8.27
CA ILE A 173 -15.26 -5.29 7.84
C ILE A 173 -14.25 -5.27 8.99
N PHE A 174 -13.02 -5.60 8.67
CA PHE A 174 -11.93 -5.66 9.62
C PHE A 174 -10.80 -4.73 9.18
N ASP A 175 -10.37 -3.82 10.07
CA ASP A 175 -9.21 -2.96 9.84
C ASP A 175 -7.91 -3.75 10.06
N SER A 176 -7.26 -4.08 8.94
CA SER A 176 -6.07 -4.93 8.93
C SER A 176 -4.79 -4.24 9.41
N ALA A 177 -4.78 -2.92 9.61
CA ALA A 177 -3.61 -2.21 10.10
C ALA A 177 -3.16 -2.74 11.48
N SER A 178 -4.12 -2.97 12.38
CA SER A 178 -3.90 -3.51 13.73
C SER A 178 -3.27 -4.92 13.71
N VAL A 179 -3.77 -5.80 12.84
CA VAL A 179 -3.25 -7.17 12.66
C VAL A 179 -1.87 -7.16 12.04
N LYS A 180 -1.61 -6.23 11.12
CA LYS A 180 -0.28 -6.07 10.57
C LYS A 180 0.71 -5.62 11.65
N PHE A 181 0.34 -4.70 12.53
CA PHE A 181 1.19 -4.37 13.69
C PHE A 181 1.41 -5.55 14.63
N LEU A 182 0.46 -6.48 14.78
CA LEU A 182 0.67 -7.72 15.53
C LEU A 182 1.67 -8.65 14.82
N PHE A 183 1.56 -8.84 13.50
CA PHE A 183 2.51 -9.64 12.71
C PHE A 183 3.92 -9.03 12.71
N LEU A 184 4.00 -7.70 12.62
CA LEU A 184 5.25 -6.93 12.73
C LEU A 184 5.68 -6.72 14.20
N GLY A 185 4.83 -7.11 15.14
CA GLY A 185 4.94 -6.90 16.58
C GLY A 185 6.04 -7.72 17.23
N GLY A 186 6.66 -8.67 16.52
CA GLY A 186 7.94 -9.23 16.94
C GLY A 186 9.05 -8.17 17.01
N ALA A 187 9.07 -7.22 16.06
CA ALA A 187 10.06 -6.14 16.02
C ALA A 187 9.70 -4.96 16.94
N VAL A 188 8.40 -4.66 17.10
CA VAL A 188 7.91 -3.61 18.01
C VAL A 188 7.89 -4.09 19.46
N GLY A 189 7.51 -5.34 19.72
CA GLY A 189 7.32 -5.92 21.05
C GLY A 189 8.61 -6.08 21.86
N ASP A 190 9.76 -6.27 21.19
CA ASP A 190 11.07 -6.22 21.87
C ASP A 190 11.42 -4.80 22.33
N SER A 191 10.99 -3.79 21.59
CA SER A 191 11.11 -2.37 21.97
C SER A 191 10.10 -2.00 23.06
N GLU A 192 8.86 -2.49 22.99
CA GLU A 192 7.85 -2.33 24.06
C GLU A 192 8.32 -2.92 25.39
N LYS A 193 8.88 -4.15 25.38
CA LYS A 193 9.44 -4.77 26.59
C LYS A 193 10.57 -3.95 27.19
N LYS A 194 11.51 -3.46 26.37
CA LYS A 194 12.62 -2.60 26.83
C LYS A 194 12.11 -1.32 27.49
N CYS A 195 11.08 -0.69 26.92
CA CYS A 195 10.53 0.56 27.43
C CYS A 195 9.65 0.39 28.68
N ARG A 196 8.91 -0.72 28.80
CA ARG A 196 8.13 -1.05 30.02
C ARG A 196 9.01 -1.41 31.21
N LEU A 197 10.15 -2.08 30.97
CA LEU A 197 11.09 -2.50 32.01
C LEU A 197 12.00 -1.38 32.54
N ALA A 198 11.90 -0.16 31.99
CA ALA A 198 12.62 1.02 32.47
C ALA A 198 11.86 1.79 33.59
N ARG A 199 10.70 1.29 34.02
CA ARG A 199 9.93 1.74 35.20
C ARG A 199 10.28 0.89 36.42
#